data_AF-A0AAE0T1Q2-F1
#
_entry.id   AF-A0AAE0T1Q2-F1
#
_cell.length_a   1.000
_cell.length_b   1.000
_cell.length_c   1.000
_cell.angle_alpha   90.00
_cell.angle_beta   90.00
_cell.angle_gamma   90.00
#
_symmetry.space_group_name_H-M   'P 1'
#
loop_
_entity.id
_entity.type
_entity.pdbx_description
1 polymer ?
#
loop_
_entity_poly.entity_id
_entity_poly.type
_entity_poly.pdbx_seq_one_letter_code
_entity_poly.pdbx_strand_id
1 'polypeptide(L)'
;MSIYQANLAKVEEEHNSVLEISKIIQSVLRMLRNRRNNNFLPISVREQLRDNDEAESISNEFFSVYKACEDYMMEWMIHLTSIFLDHSARLYHIIIWQHQLCDSRFNPASIPFKDYQWEPILID
;
A
#
# COMPACT_ATOMS: atom_id res chain seq x y z
N MET A 1 -19.85 -23.98 13.29
CA MET A 1 -19.21 -22.70 12.93
C MET A 1 -20.33 -21.75 12.50
N SER A 2 -20.56 -20.68 13.25
CA SER A 2 -21.63 -19.74 12.89
C SER A 2 -21.26 -19.00 11.61
N ILE A 3 -22.26 -18.65 10.78
CA ILE A 3 -22.09 -17.86 9.54
C ILE A 3 -21.24 -16.59 9.79
N TYR A 4 -21.33 -16.05 11.01
CA TYR A 4 -20.53 -14.92 11.50
C TYR A 4 -19.02 -15.18 11.55
N GLN A 5 -18.58 -16.29 12.15
CA GLN A 5 -17.15 -16.63 12.22
C GLN A 5 -16.54 -16.81 10.83
N ALA A 6 -17.33 -17.36 9.89
CA ALA A 6 -16.92 -17.48 8.50
C ALA A 6 -16.80 -16.11 7.80
N ASN A 7 -17.67 -15.14 8.11
CA ASN A 7 -17.59 -13.80 7.54
C ASN A 7 -16.45 -12.98 8.14
N LEU A 8 -16.19 -13.09 9.45
CA LEU A 8 -15.06 -12.42 10.10
C LEU A 8 -13.73 -12.93 9.53
N ALA A 9 -13.57 -14.25 9.44
CA ALA A 9 -12.36 -14.87 8.89
C ALA A 9 -12.08 -14.43 7.45
N LYS A 10 -13.12 -14.27 6.61
CA LYS A 10 -12.97 -13.76 5.25
C LYS A 10 -12.48 -12.31 5.22
N VAL A 11 -13.04 -11.44 6.05
CA VAL A 11 -12.62 -10.02 6.09
C VAL A 11 -11.19 -9.89 6.65
N GLU A 12 -10.81 -10.72 7.62
CA GLU A 12 -9.44 -10.79 8.13
C GLU A 12 -8.45 -11.31 7.09
N GLU A 13 -8.82 -12.34 6.32
CA GLU A 13 -8.02 -12.87 5.22
C GLU A 13 -7.79 -11.82 4.12
N GLU A 14 -8.85 -11.13 3.70
CA GLU A 14 -8.79 -10.03 2.73
C GLU A 14 -7.89 -8.89 3.25
N HIS A 15 -8.00 -8.53 4.53
CA HIS A 15 -7.16 -7.51 5.16
C HIS A 15 -5.68 -7.90 5.19
N ASN A 16 -5.36 -9.14 5.54
CA ASN A 16 -3.99 -9.65 5.55
C ASN A 16 -3.38 -9.68 4.14
N SER A 17 -4.16 -10.05 3.13
CA SER A 17 -3.71 -10.03 1.73
C SER A 17 -3.33 -8.62 1.26
N VAL A 18 -4.14 -7.61 1.59
CA VAL A 18 -3.85 -6.20 1.27
C VAL A 18 -2.55 -5.73 1.94
N LEU A 19 -2.30 -6.13 3.19
CA LEU A 19 -1.06 -5.80 3.90
C LEU A 19 0.18 -6.43 3.26
N GLU A 20 0.09 -7.68 2.80
CA GLU A 20 1.19 -8.36 2.10
C GLU A 20 1.52 -7.69 0.77
N ILE A 21 0.50 -7.36 -0.02
CA ILE A 21 0.67 -6.66 -1.30
C ILE A 21 1.31 -5.29 -1.08
N SER A 22 0.87 -4.54 -0.06
CA SER A 22 1.45 -3.25 0.33
C SER A 22 2.95 -3.36 0.64
N LYS A 23 3.37 -4.38 1.41
CA LYS A 23 4.80 -4.63 1.72
C LYS A 23 5.63 -4.89 0.46
N ILE A 24 5.09 -5.67 -0.49
CA ILE A 24 5.78 -5.96 -1.76
C ILE A 24 5.97 -4.66 -2.54
N ILE A 25 4.93 -3.86 -2.69
CA ILE A 25 4.99 -2.59 -3.43
C ILE A 25 5.99 -1.63 -2.77
N GLN A 26 5.97 -1.51 -1.44
CA GLN A 26 6.96 -0.69 -0.71
C GLN A 26 8.40 -1.16 -0.95
N SER A 27 8.64 -2.48 -0.98
CA SER A 27 9.96 -3.05 -1.27
C SER A 27 10.43 -2.73 -2.68
N VAL A 28 9.54 -2.89 -3.68
CA VAL A 28 9.82 -2.55 -5.08
C VAL A 28 10.08 -1.05 -5.23
N LEU A 29 9.26 -0.21 -4.61
CA LEU A 29 9.38 1.25 -4.67
C LEU A 29 10.70 1.73 -4.06
N ARG A 30 11.13 1.14 -2.94
CA ARG A 30 12.45 1.37 -2.35
C ARG A 30 13.58 0.98 -3.30
N MET A 31 13.47 -0.18 -3.94
CA MET A 31 14.45 -0.64 -4.92
C MET A 31 14.52 0.31 -6.13
N LEU A 32 13.39 0.78 -6.66
CA LEU A 32 13.35 1.72 -7.79
C LEU A 32 14.00 3.05 -7.43
N ARG A 33 13.65 3.63 -6.27
CA ARG A 33 14.28 4.86 -5.76
C ARG A 33 15.78 4.71 -5.57
N ASN A 34 16.23 3.60 -5.00
CA ASN A 34 17.65 3.31 -4.83
C ASN A 34 18.37 3.20 -6.18
N ARG A 35 17.77 2.54 -7.17
CA ARG A 35 18.35 2.46 -8.52
C ARG A 35 18.44 3.84 -9.17
N ARG A 36 17.38 4.64 -9.09
CA ARG A 36 17.37 6.00 -9.64
C ARG A 36 18.41 6.90 -8.96
N ASN A 37 18.45 6.91 -7.63
CA ASN A 37 19.38 7.76 -6.86
C ASN A 37 20.85 7.39 -7.10
N ASN A 38 21.13 6.12 -7.42
CA ASN A 38 22.48 5.66 -7.77
C ASN A 38 22.79 5.76 -9.27
N ASN A 39 21.92 6.39 -10.08
CA ASN A 39 22.02 6.44 -11.53
C ASN A 39 22.27 5.06 -12.16
N PHE A 40 21.62 4.03 -11.59
CA PHE A 40 21.82 2.66 -12.02
C PHE A 40 21.24 2.45 -13.41
N LEU A 41 22.09 1.98 -14.32
CA LEU A 41 21.70 1.51 -15.64
C LEU A 41 22.03 0.02 -15.77
N PRO A 42 21.10 -0.82 -16.27
CA PRO A 42 21.40 -2.21 -16.57
C PRO A 42 22.61 -2.35 -17.49
N ILE A 43 23.37 -3.43 -17.32
CA ILE A 43 24.59 -3.67 -18.11
C ILE A 43 24.28 -3.67 -19.61
N SER A 44 23.17 -4.28 -20.02
CA SER A 44 22.72 -4.27 -21.42
C SER A 44 22.48 -2.86 -21.97
N VAL A 45 21.88 -1.97 -21.17
CA VAL A 45 21.65 -0.57 -21.56
C VAL A 45 22.99 0.16 -21.64
N ARG A 46 23.90 -0.04 -20.67
CA ARG A 46 25.25 0.54 -20.72
C ARG A 46 26.06 0.08 -21.93
N GLU A 47 25.95 -1.19 -22.32
CA GLU A 47 26.60 -1.74 -23.50
C GLU A 47 26.08 -1.11 -24.79
N GLN A 48 24.76 -0.88 -24.88
CA GLN A 48 24.13 -0.20 -26.02
C GLN A 48 24.50 1.29 -26.11
N LEU A 49 24.86 1.92 -24.99
CA LEU A 49 25.20 3.35 -24.92
C LEU A 49 26.68 3.64 -25.12
N ARG A 50 27.55 2.62 -25.11
CA ARG A 50 29.00 2.80 -25.05
C ARG A 50 29.59 3.55 -26.25
N ASP A 51 28.99 3.39 -27.43
CA ASP A 51 29.45 3.96 -28.70
C ASP A 51 28.37 4.84 -29.36
N ASN A 52 27.43 5.39 -28.57
CA ASN A 52 26.32 6.19 -29.07
C ASN A 52 26.46 7.67 -28.67
N ASP A 53 26.46 8.57 -29.65
CA ASP A 53 26.53 10.02 -29.42
C ASP A 53 25.29 10.55 -28.64
N GLU A 54 24.18 9.81 -28.65
CA GLU A 54 22.95 10.14 -27.93
C GLU A 54 22.88 9.49 -26.53
N ALA A 55 24.00 8.96 -26.02
CA ALA A 55 24.03 8.18 -24.77
C ALA A 55 23.42 8.92 -23.56
N GLU A 56 23.66 10.23 -23.46
CA GLU A 56 23.13 11.06 -22.38
C GLU A 56 21.61 11.23 -22.47
N SER A 57 21.08 11.44 -23.68
CA SER A 57 19.63 11.56 -23.94
C SER A 57 18.89 10.28 -23.57
N ILE A 58 19.39 9.13 -24.05
CA ILE A 58 18.79 7.82 -23.79
C ILE A 58 18.89 7.45 -22.30
N SER A 59 19.99 7.81 -21.64
CA SER A 59 20.13 7.61 -20.18
C SER A 59 19.07 8.41 -19.41
N ASN A 60 18.86 9.68 -19.78
CA ASN A 60 17.83 10.53 -19.18
C ASN A 60 16.42 9.97 -19.41
N GLU A 61 16.15 9.48 -20.62
CA GLU A 61 14.88 8.82 -20.94
C GLU A 61 14.69 7.54 -20.10
N PHE A 62 15.74 6.75 -19.90
CA PHE A 62 15.69 5.58 -19.02
C PHE A 62 15.42 5.96 -17.55
N PHE A 63 15.98 7.06 -17.05
CA PHE A 63 15.66 7.55 -15.71
C PHE A 63 14.21 8.04 -15.59
N SER A 64 13.63 8.55 -16.68
CA SER A 64 12.20 8.89 -16.73
C SER A 64 11.32 7.64 -16.59
N VAL A 65 11.75 6.48 -17.10
CA VAL A 65 11.05 5.20 -16.91
C VAL A 65 11.05 4.79 -15.43
N TYR A 66 12.18 4.92 -14.72
CA TYR A 66 12.20 4.69 -13.27
C TYR A 66 11.20 5.58 -12.53
N LYS A 67 11.13 6.86 -12.91
CA LYS A 67 10.18 7.81 -12.34
C LYS A 67 8.73 7.40 -12.62
N ALA A 68 8.40 7.03 -13.86
CA ALA A 68 7.07 6.56 -14.23
C ALA A 68 6.66 5.29 -13.45
N CYS A 69 7.59 4.34 -13.27
CA CYS A 69 7.34 3.15 -12.45
C CYS A 69 7.12 3.50 -10.97
N GLU A 70 7.87 4.45 -10.42
CA GLU A 70 7.63 4.94 -9.05
C GLU A 70 6.24 5.56 -8.91
N ASP A 71 5.84 6.40 -9.86
CA ASP A 71 4.55 7.09 -9.84
C ASP A 71 3.39 6.09 -9.94
N TYR A 72 3.49 5.11 -10.85
CA TYR A 72 2.54 4.00 -10.93
C TYR A 72 2.43 3.24 -9.60
N MET A 73 3.56 2.87 -8.98
CA MET A 73 3.55 2.16 -7.70
C MET A 73 2.94 3.01 -6.57
N MET A 74 3.11 4.34 -6.60
CA MET A 74 2.46 5.24 -5.63
C MET A 74 0.95 5.30 -5.82
N GLU A 75 0.44 5.32 -7.05
CA GLU A 75 -1.01 5.23 -7.31
C GLU A 75 -1.60 3.94 -6.74
N TRP A 76 -0.93 2.81 -6.95
CA TRP A 76 -1.34 1.53 -6.36
C TRP A 76 -1.36 1.57 -4.83
N MET A 77 -0.38 2.20 -4.19
CA MET A 77 -0.37 2.38 -2.74
C MET A 77 -1.56 3.23 -2.24
N ILE A 78 -1.94 4.27 -2.98
CA ILE A 78 -3.10 5.11 -2.65
C ILE A 78 -4.38 4.27 -2.72
N HIS A 79 -4.55 3.48 -3.79
CA HIS A 79 -5.69 2.58 -3.94
C HIS A 79 -5.76 1.53 -2.83
N LEU A 80 -4.64 0.90 -2.48
CA LEU A 80 -4.58 -0.09 -1.40
C LEU A 80 -4.90 0.55 -0.03
N THR A 81 -4.45 1.77 0.21
CA THR A 81 -4.76 2.50 1.45
C THR A 81 -6.26 2.76 1.56
N SER A 82 -6.92 3.12 0.45
CA SER A 82 -8.37 3.28 0.41
C SER A 82 -9.11 1.96 0.72
N ILE A 83 -8.68 0.84 0.15
CA ILE A 83 -9.25 -0.49 0.40
C ILE A 83 -9.06 -0.90 1.86
N PHE A 84 -7.86 -0.64 2.42
CA PHE A 84 -7.55 -0.94 3.81
C PHE A 84 -8.46 -0.17 4.78
N LEU A 85 -8.72 1.11 4.51
CA LEU A 85 -9.63 1.93 5.30
C LEU A 85 -11.08 1.39 5.26
N ASP A 86 -11.55 0.98 4.09
CA ASP A 86 -12.89 0.38 3.93
C ASP A 86 -13.02 -0.94 4.70
N HIS A 87 -12.04 -1.83 4.58
CA HIS A 87 -12.02 -3.10 5.30
C HIS A 87 -11.97 -2.89 6.82
N SER A 88 -11.17 -1.92 7.29
CA SER A 88 -11.09 -1.57 8.70
C SER A 88 -12.41 -1.02 9.24
N ALA A 89 -13.11 -0.18 8.46
CA ALA A 89 -14.44 0.31 8.81
C ALA A 89 -15.47 -0.82 8.90
N ARG A 90 -15.41 -1.80 7.99
CA ARG A 90 -16.28 -2.99 8.01
C ARG A 90 -16.03 -3.87 9.24
N LEU A 91 -14.77 -4.13 9.59
CA LEU A 91 -14.41 -4.86 10.83
C LEU A 91 -14.94 -4.14 12.08
N TYR A 92 -14.77 -2.82 12.14
CA TYR A 92 -15.29 -2.01 13.25
C TYR A 92 -16.81 -2.08 13.38
N HIS A 93 -17.54 -2.00 12.26
CA HIS A 93 -18.99 -2.18 12.25
C HIS A 93 -19.42 -3.56 12.76
N ILE A 94 -18.71 -4.61 12.37
CA ILE A 94 -18.96 -5.98 12.83
C ILE A 94 -18.75 -6.09 14.35
N ILE A 95 -17.67 -5.48 14.88
CA ILE A 95 -17.35 -5.47 16.31
C ILE A 95 -18.40 -4.69 17.11
N ILE A 96 -18.81 -3.49 16.65
CA ILE A 96 -19.89 -2.72 17.29
C ILE A 96 -21.18 -3.51 17.33
N TRP A 97 -21.55 -4.16 16.22
CA TRP A 97 -22.78 -4.94 16.15
C TRP A 97 -22.75 -6.12 17.13
N GLN A 98 -21.60 -6.78 17.30
CA GLN A 98 -21.40 -7.81 18.32
C GLN A 98 -21.57 -7.25 19.74
N HIS A 99 -20.99 -6.08 20.03
CA HIS A 99 -21.15 -5.44 21.34
C HIS A 99 -22.59 -5.03 21.63
N GLN A 100 -23.33 -4.53 20.63
CA GLN A 100 -24.74 -4.16 20.76
C GLN A 100 -25.66 -5.37 20.97
N LEU A 101 -25.35 -6.52 20.36
CA LEU A 101 -26.11 -7.76 20.55
C LEU A 101 -25.82 -8.42 21.89
N CYS A 102 -24.60 -8.29 22.41
CA CYS A 102 -24.19 -8.87 23.68
C CYS A 102 -24.54 -7.98 24.89
N ASP A 103 -24.77 -6.67 24.69
CA ASP A 103 -25.00 -5.73 25.79
C ASP A 103 -26.08 -4.70 25.47
N SER A 104 -27.25 -4.81 26.13
CA SER A 104 -28.42 -3.95 25.91
C SER A 104 -28.26 -2.50 26.38
N ARG A 105 -27.07 -2.14 26.91
CA ARG A 105 -26.72 -0.78 27.39
C ARG A 105 -25.65 -0.08 26.54
N PHE A 106 -25.22 -0.68 25.43
CA PHE A 106 -24.15 -0.12 24.61
C PHE A 106 -24.61 1.14 23.86
N ASN A 107 -23.99 2.29 24.15
CA ASN A 107 -24.24 3.55 23.43
C ASN A 107 -23.16 3.76 22.35
N PRO A 108 -23.45 3.59 21.05
CA PRO A 108 -22.46 3.75 19.99
C PRO A 108 -21.92 5.18 19.85
N ALA A 109 -22.57 6.18 20.48
CA ALA A 109 -22.12 7.58 20.47
C ALA A 109 -20.99 7.88 21.46
N SER A 110 -20.63 6.95 22.37
CA SER A 110 -19.54 7.15 23.33
C SER A 110 -18.17 6.70 22.81
N ILE A 111 -18.09 6.15 21.60
CA ILE A 111 -16.81 5.86 20.95
C ILE A 111 -16.44 7.11 20.13
N PRO A 112 -15.45 7.91 20.57
CA PRO A 112 -15.15 9.15 19.89
C PRO A 112 -14.48 8.82 18.55
N PHE A 113 -15.20 9.08 17.46
CA PHE A 113 -14.65 9.01 16.10
C PHE A 113 -13.56 10.07 15.84
N LYS A 114 -13.24 10.94 16.81
CA LYS A 114 -12.50 12.18 16.55
C LYS A 114 -10.99 12.14 16.71
N ASP A 115 -10.40 11.10 17.29
CA ASP A 115 -8.95 11.14 17.61
C ASP A 115 -8.14 9.94 17.10
N TYR A 116 -8.65 9.16 16.15
CA TYR A 116 -7.75 8.35 15.32
C TYR A 116 -7.14 9.24 14.23
N GLN A 117 -6.27 10.15 14.66
CA GLN A 117 -5.14 10.52 13.81
C GLN A 117 -4.34 9.23 13.64
N TRP A 118 -4.62 8.49 12.57
CA TRP A 118 -3.67 7.50 12.08
C TRP A 118 -2.44 8.31 11.70
N GLU A 119 -1.47 8.38 12.61
CA GLU A 119 -0.17 8.91 12.25
C GLU A 119 0.25 8.18 10.98
N PRO A 120 0.61 8.91 9.91
CA PRO A 120 1.19 8.26 8.74
C PRO A 120 2.37 7.48 9.28
N ILE A 121 2.37 6.16 9.09
CA ILE A 121 3.48 5.33 9.53
C ILE A 121 4.69 5.82 8.73
N LEU A 122 5.45 6.74 9.32
CA LEU A 122 6.77 7.14 8.88
C LEU A 122 7.65 5.96 9.26
N ILE A 123 7.81 5.05 8.30
CA ILE A 123 8.78 3.97 8.38
C ILE A 123 10.06 4.52 7.73
N ASP A 124 11.06 4.79 8.57
CA ASP A 124 12.44 5.09 8.17
C ASP A 124 13.02 4.05 7.18
#